data_AF-A0A916BSQ1-F1
#
_entry.id   AF-A0A916BSQ1-F1
#
_cell.length_a   1.000
_cell.length_b   1.000
_cell.length_c   1.000
_cell.angle_alpha   90.00
_cell.angle_beta   90.00
_cell.angle_gamma   90.00
#
_symmetry.space_group_name_H-M   'P 1'
#
loop_
_entity.id
_entity.type
_entity.pdbx_description
1 polymer ?
#
loop_
_entity_poly.entity_id
_entity_poly.type
_entity_poly.pdbx_seq_one_letter_code
_entity_poly.pdbx_strand_id
1 'polypeptide(L)'
;MTVCDVCSQSLNFSEGYALTTRQVTTDEAYWSYMLEHNRFDDELLAMYVQQQAMQTSGWLICETCSRLFTFNRSVAKDYAQRQANPPESGSVNPQDVALAAARAWKRKYGSFPSWVR
;
A
#
# COMPACT_ATOMS: atom_id res chain seq x y z
N MET A 1 -6.02 13.41 -14.80
CA MET A 1 -6.30 11.96 -14.92
C MET A 1 -5.69 11.33 -13.70
N THR A 2 -6.48 10.57 -12.94
CA THR A 2 -6.01 9.94 -11.70
C THR A 2 -5.41 8.57 -12.01
N VAL A 3 -4.51 8.09 -11.16
CA VAL A 3 -3.82 6.80 -11.31
C VAL A 3 -4.01 5.94 -10.07
N CYS A 4 -3.82 4.63 -10.23
CA CYS A 4 -3.81 3.69 -9.13
C CYS A 4 -2.52 3.89 -8.32
N ASP A 5 -2.63 4.04 -7.01
CA ASP A 5 -1.47 4.28 -6.15
C ASP A 5 -0.56 3.05 -6.00
N VAL A 6 -1.01 1.87 -6.44
CA VAL A 6 -0.21 0.63 -6.41
C VAL A 6 0.49 0.36 -7.74
N CYS A 7 -0.23 0.44 -8.87
CA CYS A 7 0.31 0.05 -10.19
C CYS A 7 0.46 1.20 -11.19
N SER A 8 0.10 2.42 -10.79
CA SER A 8 0.13 3.63 -11.63
C SER A 8 -0.71 3.57 -12.91
N GLN A 9 -1.56 2.55 -13.10
CA GLN A 9 -2.52 2.49 -14.19
C GLN A 9 -3.53 3.64 -14.07
N SER A 10 -3.85 4.29 -15.19
CA SER A 10 -4.90 5.30 -15.26
C SER A 10 -6.27 4.71 -14.91
N LEU A 11 -7.03 5.41 -14.07
CA LEU A 11 -8.41 5.08 -13.75
C LEU A 11 -9.23 6.31 -13.37
N ASN A 12 -10.54 6.18 -13.47
CA ASN A 12 -11.47 7.13 -12.89
C ASN A 12 -11.72 6.80 -11.40
N PHE A 13 -12.02 7.81 -10.59
CA PHE A 13 -12.41 7.62 -9.19
C PHE A 13 -13.60 6.65 -9.04
N SER A 14 -14.57 6.70 -9.96
CA SER A 14 -15.71 5.79 -9.98
C SER A 14 -15.34 4.33 -10.27
N GLU A 15 -14.15 4.06 -10.80
CA GLU A 15 -13.62 2.73 -11.12
C GLU A 15 -12.74 2.17 -10.01
N GLY A 16 -12.20 3.02 -9.13
CA GLY A 16 -11.32 2.63 -8.04
C GLY A 16 -12.01 2.31 -6.72
N TYR A 17 -11.19 2.10 -5.70
CA TYR A 17 -11.56 1.93 -4.29
C TYR A 17 -10.64 2.81 -3.44
N ALA A 18 -11.21 3.53 -2.48
CA ALA A 18 -10.43 4.35 -1.55
C ALA A 18 -10.14 3.55 -0.27
N LEU A 19 -8.86 3.34 0.02
CA LEU A 19 -8.37 2.63 1.21
C LEU A 19 -7.56 3.56 2.11
N THR A 20 -7.40 3.18 3.37
CA THR A 20 -6.50 3.89 4.29
C THR A 20 -5.05 3.47 4.07
N THR A 21 -4.10 4.33 4.45
CA THR A 21 -2.68 3.97 4.52
C THR A 21 -2.45 2.69 5.30
N ARG A 22 -3.18 2.47 6.40
CA ARG A 22 -3.09 1.24 7.21
C ARG A 22 -3.46 0.00 6.39
N GLN A 23 -4.60 0.03 5.69
CA GLN A 23 -5.07 -1.12 4.92
C GLN A 23 -4.10 -1.53 3.81
N VAL A 24 -3.38 -0.57 3.21
CA VAL A 24 -2.42 -0.85 2.15
C VAL A 24 -1.06 -1.25 2.73
N THR A 25 -0.49 -0.40 3.58
CA THR A 25 0.95 -0.47 3.92
C THR A 25 1.27 -1.51 5.00
N THR A 26 0.28 -2.00 5.74
CA THR A 26 0.45 -3.11 6.68
C THR A 26 0.14 -4.48 6.05
N ASP A 27 -0.25 -4.51 4.78
CA ASP A 27 -0.51 -5.75 4.05
C ASP A 27 0.76 -6.25 3.35
N GLU A 28 1.09 -7.51 3.57
CA GLU A 28 2.29 -8.12 3.00
C GLU A 28 2.17 -8.37 1.48
N ALA A 29 0.95 -8.49 0.95
CA ALA A 29 0.72 -8.65 -0.49
C ALA A 29 1.08 -7.38 -1.27
N TYR A 30 0.85 -6.19 -0.69
CA TYR A 30 1.32 -4.92 -1.26
C TYR A 30 2.85 -4.91 -1.38
N TRP A 31 3.56 -5.25 -0.31
CA TRP A 31 5.03 -5.28 -0.35
C TRP A 31 5.59 -6.35 -1.28
N SER A 32 4.93 -7.51 -1.37
CA SER A 32 5.30 -8.55 -2.33
C SER A 32 5.18 -8.03 -3.76
N TYR A 33 4.07 -7.37 -4.09
CA TYR A 33 3.87 -6.70 -5.38
C TYR A 33 4.95 -5.63 -5.64
N MET A 34 5.22 -4.76 -4.66
CA MET A 34 6.20 -3.70 -4.79
C MET A 34 7.60 -4.25 -5.06
N LEU A 35 8.00 -5.31 -4.35
CA LEU A 35 9.29 -5.97 -4.55
C LEU A 35 9.38 -6.67 -5.91
N GLU A 36 8.29 -7.23 -6.44
CA GLU A 36 8.25 -7.84 -7.77
C GLU A 36 8.37 -6.83 -8.91
N HIS A 37 7.77 -5.66 -8.77
CA HIS A 37 7.63 -4.68 -9.85
C HIS A 37 8.64 -3.52 -9.77
N ASN A 38 9.41 -3.43 -8.67
CA ASN A 38 10.43 -2.41 -8.48
C ASN A 38 11.75 -3.03 -8.06
N ARG A 39 12.85 -2.34 -8.34
CA ARG A 39 14.20 -2.73 -7.91
C ARG A 39 14.49 -2.05 -6.58
N PHE A 40 14.22 -2.75 -5.49
CA PHE A 40 14.61 -2.35 -4.15
C PHE A 40 15.95 -2.97 -3.76
N ASP A 41 16.87 -2.15 -3.27
CA ASP A 41 17.87 -2.59 -2.32
C ASP A 41 17.36 -2.36 -0.88
N ASP A 42 18.19 -2.73 0.08
CA ASP A 42 17.84 -2.70 1.51
C ASP A 42 17.55 -1.27 2.02
N GLU A 43 18.37 -0.30 1.61
CA GLU A 43 18.24 1.11 2.01
C GLU A 43 17.02 1.77 1.34
N LEU A 44 16.83 1.53 0.05
CA LEU A 44 15.70 2.07 -0.70
C LEU A 44 14.38 1.53 -0.15
N LEU A 45 14.32 0.26 0.23
CA LEU A 45 13.12 -0.30 0.88
C LEU A 45 12.86 0.38 2.22
N ALA A 46 13.88 0.60 3.05
CA ALA A 46 13.74 1.29 4.33
C ALA A 46 13.17 2.71 4.16
N MET A 47 13.70 3.47 3.18
CA MET A 47 13.19 4.80 2.85
C MET A 47 11.73 4.74 2.39
N TYR A 48 11.38 3.76 1.55
CA TYR A 48 10.02 3.59 1.05
C TYR A 48 9.04 3.25 2.17
N VAL A 49 9.42 2.36 3.09
CA VAL A 49 8.64 2.03 4.29
C VAL A 49 8.29 3.28 5.08
N GLN A 50 9.28 4.16 5.34
CA GLN A 50 9.04 5.41 6.07
C GLN A 50 8.11 6.35 5.29
N GLN A 51 8.36 6.52 3.99
CA GLN A 51 7.53 7.37 3.14
C GLN A 51 6.08 6.91 3.12
N GLN A 52 5.84 5.60 2.97
CA GLN A 52 4.48 5.08 2.91
C GLN A 52 3.76 5.12 4.26
N ALA A 53 4.48 4.90 5.37
CA ALA A 53 3.91 5.05 6.71
C ALA A 53 3.43 6.47 7.01
N MET A 54 4.06 7.48 6.40
CA MET A 54 3.75 8.90 6.60
C MET A 54 2.63 9.44 5.69
N GLN A 55 2.05 8.62 4.81
CA GLN A 55 0.95 9.07 3.95
C GLN A 55 -0.27 9.47 4.78
N THR A 56 -0.79 10.67 4.49
CA THR A 56 -1.91 11.28 5.22
C THR A 56 -3.22 11.27 4.44
N SER A 57 -3.17 10.96 3.14
CA SER A 57 -4.33 10.79 2.28
C SER A 57 -4.67 9.32 2.08
N GLY A 58 -5.93 9.06 1.75
CA GLY A 58 -6.37 7.74 1.32
C GLY A 58 -5.72 7.37 -0.01
N TRP A 59 -5.70 6.06 -0.26
CA TRP A 59 -5.13 5.44 -1.45
C TRP A 59 -6.25 5.09 -2.39
N LEU A 60 -6.15 5.50 -3.66
CA LEU A 60 -7.02 5.02 -4.72
C LEU A 60 -6.39 3.83 -5.43
N ILE A 61 -7.07 2.69 -5.36
CA ILE A 61 -6.62 1.45 -5.99
C ILE A 61 -7.59 1.00 -7.09
N CYS A 62 -7.05 0.46 -8.19
CA CYS A 62 -7.86 -0.10 -9.27
C CYS A 62 -8.47 -1.47 -8.88
N GLU A 63 -9.43 -1.94 -9.66
CA GLU A 63 -10.05 -3.27 -9.49
C GLU A 63 -9.01 -4.41 -9.41
N THR A 64 -7.95 -4.36 -10.22
CA THR A 64 -6.90 -5.39 -10.21
C THR A 64 -6.13 -5.40 -8.89
N CYS A 65 -5.59 -4.24 -8.48
CA CYS A 65 -4.83 -4.12 -7.23
C CYS A 65 -5.70 -4.32 -5.98
N SER A 66 -7.01 -4.07 -6.09
CA SER A 66 -7.95 -4.35 -5.00
C SER A 66 -7.98 -5.81 -4.55
N ARG A 67 -7.56 -6.74 -5.41
CA ARG A 67 -7.51 -8.18 -5.09
C ARG A 67 -6.38 -8.52 -4.12
N LEU A 68 -5.43 -7.61 -3.90
CA LEU A 68 -4.36 -7.78 -2.91
C LEU A 68 -4.86 -7.65 -1.47
N PHE A 69 -6.01 -6.98 -1.27
CA PHE A 69 -6.44 -6.54 0.05
C PHE A 69 -7.81 -7.11 0.43
N THR A 70 -8.03 -7.29 1.73
CA THR A 70 -9.35 -7.63 2.28
C THR A 70 -9.98 -6.41 2.94
N PHE A 71 -11.10 -5.92 2.40
CA PHE A 71 -11.81 -4.74 2.89
C PHE A 71 -13.28 -4.74 2.44
N ASN A 72 -14.09 -3.84 3.00
CA ASN A 72 -15.47 -3.64 2.53
C ASN A 72 -15.46 -2.88 1.19
N ARG A 73 -15.61 -3.62 0.10
CA ARG A 73 -15.59 -3.08 -1.27
C ARG A 73 -16.65 -2.01 -1.50
N SER A 74 -17.87 -2.19 -0.97
CA SER A 74 -18.96 -1.23 -1.14
C SER A 74 -18.63 0.12 -0.50
N VAL A 75 -18.10 0.09 0.72
CA VAL A 75 -17.72 1.32 1.46
C VAL A 75 -16.55 2.03 0.77
N ALA A 76 -15.50 1.29 0.40
CA ALA A 76 -14.34 1.86 -0.27
C ALA A 76 -14.69 2.44 -1.66
N LYS A 77 -15.64 1.81 -2.37
CA LYS A 77 -16.15 2.29 -3.65
C LYS A 77 -16.88 3.63 -3.51
N ASP A 78 -17.72 3.73 -2.49
CA ASP A 78 -18.49 4.94 -2.18
C ASP A 78 -17.58 6.12 -1.81
N TYR A 79 -16.54 5.89 -0.99
CA TYR A 79 -15.51 6.91 -0.73
C TYR A 79 -14.78 7.35 -2.00
N ALA A 80 -14.40 6.42 -2.88
CA ALA A 80 -13.77 6.75 -4.15
C ALA A 80 -14.69 7.59 -5.03
N GLN A 81 -15.96 7.21 -5.16
CA GLN A 81 -16.97 7.96 -5.94
C GLN A 81 -17.19 9.37 -5.41
N ARG A 82 -17.18 9.54 -4.09
CA ARG A 82 -17.27 10.85 -3.43
C ARG A 82 -15.96 11.64 -3.42
N GLN A 83 -14.88 11.07 -3.98
CA GLN A 83 -13.52 11.64 -3.95
C GLN A 83 -13.10 12.04 -2.53
N ALA A 84 -13.48 11.23 -1.55
CA ALA A 84 -13.26 11.47 -0.15
C ALA A 84 -12.32 10.42 0.44
N ASN A 85 -11.54 10.83 1.44
CA ASN A 85 -10.69 9.91 2.18
C ASN A 85 -11.54 9.08 3.16
N PRO A 86 -11.34 7.76 3.25
CA PRO A 86 -11.89 6.98 4.34
C PRO A 86 -11.45 7.53 5.71
N PRO A 87 -12.25 7.38 6.77
CA PRO A 87 -11.83 7.66 8.13
C PRO A 87 -10.52 6.94 8.43
N GLU A 88 -9.65 7.57 9.22
CA GLU A 88 -8.36 6.99 9.61
C GLU A 88 -7.37 6.77 8.45
N SER A 89 -7.50 7.51 7.35
CA SER A 89 -6.50 7.53 6.25
C SER A 89 -5.17 8.21 6.62
N GLY A 90 -4.96 8.53 7.89
CA GLY A 90 -3.75 9.17 8.39
C GLY A 90 -2.54 8.26 8.39
N SER A 91 -1.44 8.81 8.92
CA SER A 91 -0.19 8.07 9.07
C SER A 91 -0.35 6.83 9.96
N VAL A 92 0.51 5.86 9.73
CA VAL A 92 0.53 4.56 10.41
C VAL A 92 1.85 4.46 11.17
N ASN A 93 1.87 3.65 12.24
CA ASN A 93 3.11 3.35 12.94
C ASN A 93 4.13 2.74 11.93
N PRO A 94 5.29 3.38 11.72
CA PRO A 94 6.28 2.87 10.76
C PRO A 94 6.78 1.46 11.09
N GLN A 95 6.70 1.02 12.35
CA GLN A 95 7.10 -0.33 12.74
C GLN A 95 6.16 -1.41 12.17
N ASP A 96 4.86 -1.14 12.09
CA ASP A 96 3.88 -2.09 11.53
C ASP A 96 4.10 -2.26 10.01
N VAL A 97 4.39 -1.14 9.34
CA VAL A 97 4.73 -1.09 7.92
C VAL A 97 6.06 -1.80 7.64
N ALA A 98 7.07 -1.54 8.47
CA ALA A 98 8.38 -2.19 8.40
C ALA A 98 8.27 -3.70 8.56
N LEU A 99 7.46 -4.17 9.51
CA LEU A 99 7.22 -5.59 9.72
C LEU A 99 6.58 -6.27 8.50
N ALA A 100 5.58 -5.64 7.89
CA ALA A 100 4.95 -6.15 6.68
C ALA A 100 5.96 -6.22 5.51
N ALA A 101 6.70 -5.15 5.26
CA ALA A 101 7.72 -5.11 4.22
C ALA A 101 8.82 -6.16 4.42
N ALA A 102 9.29 -6.32 5.66
CA ALA A 102 10.34 -7.26 6.00
C ALA A 102 9.93 -8.72 5.85
N ARG A 103 8.68 -9.06 6.15
CA ARG A 103 8.15 -10.41 5.89
C ARG A 103 8.11 -10.70 4.38
N ALA A 104 7.65 -9.74 3.56
CA ALA A 104 7.63 -9.88 2.11
C ALA A 104 9.05 -10.05 1.55
N TRP A 105 10.00 -9.24 2.06
CA TRP A 105 11.41 -9.35 1.71
C TRP A 105 11.98 -10.73 2.05
N LYS A 106 11.73 -11.22 3.27
CA LYS A 106 12.16 -12.56 3.68
C LYS A 106 11.61 -13.67 2.79
N ARG A 107 10.34 -13.56 2.36
CA ARG A 107 9.77 -14.53 1.42
C ARG A 107 10.49 -14.51 0.07
N LYS A 108 10.88 -13.33 -0.42
CA LYS A 108 11.55 -13.18 -1.71
C LYS A 108 13.03 -13.57 -1.69
N TYR A 109 13.77 -13.17 -0.65
CA TYR A 109 15.24 -13.27 -0.60
C TYR A 109 15.77 -14.27 0.43
N GLY A 110 14.92 -14.85 1.28
CA GLY A 110 15.29 -15.88 2.27
C GLY A 110 15.87 -15.34 3.59
N SER A 111 16.21 -14.06 3.67
CA SER A 111 16.71 -13.38 4.88
C SER A 111 15.90 -12.12 5.18
N PHE A 112 15.98 -11.57 6.39
CA PHE A 112 15.39 -10.27 6.68
C PHE A 112 16.27 -9.10 6.16
N PRO A 113 15.66 -7.93 5.89
CA PRO A 113 16.39 -6.68 5.68
C PRO A 113 17.31 -6.35 6.87
N SER A 114 18.44 -5.66 6.66
CA SER A 114 19.42 -5.43 7.74
C SER A 114 18.92 -4.50 8.86
N TRP A 115 17.90 -3.70 8.56
CA TRP A 115 17.25 -2.78 9.50
C TRP A 115 16.19 -3.47 10.39
N VAL A 116 15.88 -4.74 10.14
CA VAL A 116 15.06 -5.56 11.06
C VAL A 116 15.99 -6.30 12.02
N ARG A 117 15.94 -5.91 13.28
CA ARG A 117 16.67 -6.54 14.39
C ARG A 117 15.75 -7.37 15.26
#